data_AF-A0A7M7N7P6-F1
#
_entry.id   AF-A0A7M7N7P6-F1
#
_cell.length_a   1.000
_cell.length_b   1.000
_cell.length_c   1.000
_cell.angle_alpha   90.00
_cell.angle_beta   90.00
_cell.angle_gamma   90.00
#
_symmetry.space_group_name_H-M   'P 1'
#
loop_
_entity.id
_entity.type
_entity.pdbx_description
1 polymer ?
#
loop_
_entity_poly.entity_id
_entity_poly.type
_entity_poly.pdbx_seq_one_letter_code
_entity_poly.pdbx_strand_id
1 'polypeptide(L)'
;MKEEMDIDEAVKSGRQRWSTSAVVAVALGITLILVPLCVCLTYFLHPGYGLSDTDDDSPFEPLPAEPDVRINCIPDRDQSPNEELCSNRGCMWMSPYSEGQPWCFFPEDYGAYHVMVEDNMSWGTRIRLERHAEVPSFFGGVIQTLMIDIEHQTNDRIHFKVRQKPFFVDCLISSVTGSFCLSFYIL
;
A
#
# COMPACT_ATOMS: atom_id res chain seq x y z
N MET A 1 -72.54 10.38 3.94
CA MET A 1 -72.75 9.68 5.23
C MET A 1 -73.38 8.32 4.96
N LYS A 2 -72.54 7.35 4.58
CA LYS A 2 -72.67 5.89 4.72
C LYS A 2 -71.70 5.25 3.73
N GLU A 3 -70.63 4.70 4.27
CA GLU A 3 -70.22 3.33 3.95
C GLU A 3 -69.38 2.88 5.15
N GLU A 4 -70.09 2.27 6.08
CA GLU A 4 -69.54 1.40 7.11
C GLU A 4 -68.98 0.20 6.35
N MET A 5 -67.66 0.16 6.17
CA MET A 5 -67.00 -1.05 5.70
C MET A 5 -66.53 -1.79 6.95
N ASP A 6 -67.32 -2.80 7.26
CA ASP A 6 -67.33 -3.70 8.41
C ASP A 6 -65.93 -4.29 8.70
N ILE A 7 -65.27 -3.77 9.73
CA ILE A 7 -64.00 -4.31 10.25
C ILE A 7 -64.28 -5.59 11.10
N ASP A 8 -65.54 -5.90 11.41
CA ASP A 8 -65.91 -6.97 12.33
C ASP A 8 -66.17 -8.32 11.63
N GLU A 9 -66.28 -8.37 10.30
CA GLU A 9 -66.27 -9.64 9.55
C GLU A 9 -64.87 -10.22 9.31
N ALA A 10 -63.82 -9.40 9.25
CA ALA A 10 -62.44 -9.90 9.07
C ALA A 10 -61.84 -10.49 10.37
N VAL A 11 -62.34 -10.06 11.54
CA VAL A 11 -61.97 -10.63 12.86
C VAL A 11 -62.70 -11.96 13.14
N LYS A 12 -63.64 -12.36 12.26
CA LYS A 12 -64.34 -13.64 12.29
C LYS A 12 -63.62 -14.76 11.51
N SER A 13 -62.30 -14.67 11.35
CA SER A 13 -61.50 -15.87 11.11
C SER A 13 -61.29 -16.57 12.45
N GLY A 14 -62.16 -17.52 12.76
CA GLY A 14 -62.18 -18.24 14.03
C GLY A 14 -60.79 -18.69 14.44
N ARG A 15 -60.51 -18.57 15.75
CA ARG A 15 -59.34 -19.16 16.41
C ARG A 15 -59.38 -20.68 16.18
N GLN A 16 -58.91 -21.12 15.03
CA GLN A 16 -58.79 -22.53 14.69
C GLN A 16 -57.86 -23.14 15.75
N ARG A 17 -58.30 -24.23 16.39
CA ARG A 17 -57.42 -25.05 17.23
C ARG A 17 -56.59 -25.89 16.26
N TRP A 18 -55.51 -25.33 15.74
CA TRP A 18 -54.59 -26.07 14.88
C TRP A 18 -54.03 -27.22 15.72
N SER A 19 -54.13 -28.45 15.23
CA SER A 19 -53.44 -29.58 15.85
C SER A 19 -51.94 -29.27 15.85
N THR A 20 -51.22 -29.73 16.87
CA THR A 20 -49.76 -29.53 16.95
C THR A 20 -49.08 -29.97 15.65
N SER A 21 -49.56 -31.04 15.03
CA SER A 21 -49.13 -31.52 13.71
C SER A 21 -49.35 -30.51 12.59
N ALA A 22 -50.48 -29.79 12.56
CA ALA A 22 -50.75 -28.77 11.55
C ALA A 22 -49.86 -27.52 11.73
N VAL A 23 -49.60 -27.12 12.98
CA VAL A 23 -48.67 -26.03 13.29
C VAL A 23 -47.25 -26.40 12.88
N VAL A 24 -46.81 -27.63 13.18
CA VAL A 24 -45.48 -28.14 12.78
C VAL A 24 -45.36 -28.21 11.26
N ALA A 25 -46.39 -28.69 10.55
CA ALA A 25 -46.37 -28.75 9.09
C ALA A 25 -46.28 -27.36 8.43
N VAL A 26 -47.02 -26.37 8.96
CA VAL A 26 -46.94 -24.99 8.45
C VAL A 26 -45.59 -24.36 8.79
N ALA A 27 -45.07 -24.56 10.00
CA ALA A 27 -43.75 -24.06 10.38
C ALA A 27 -42.66 -24.64 9.46
N LEU A 28 -42.70 -25.96 9.18
CA LEU A 28 -41.77 -26.61 8.27
C LEU A 28 -41.90 -26.07 6.84
N GLY A 29 -43.12 -25.92 6.33
CA GLY A 29 -43.34 -25.32 5.00
C GLY A 29 -42.83 -23.88 4.90
N ILE A 30 -43.08 -23.06 5.92
CA ILE A 30 -42.57 -21.69 5.99
C ILE A 30 -41.05 -21.68 6.04
N THR A 31 -40.40 -22.55 6.83
CA THR A 31 -38.94 -22.64 6.84
C THR A 31 -38.37 -23.09 5.51
N LEU A 32 -39.00 -24.06 4.84
CA LEU A 32 -38.55 -24.56 3.53
C LEU A 32 -38.71 -23.53 2.41
N ILE A 33 -39.57 -22.52 2.56
CA ILE A 33 -39.75 -21.46 1.57
C ILE A 33 -38.92 -20.23 1.94
N LEU A 34 -38.94 -19.79 3.20
CA LEU A 34 -38.22 -18.59 3.64
C LEU A 34 -36.70 -18.79 3.61
N VAL A 35 -36.19 -19.98 3.96
CA VAL A 35 -34.74 -20.24 3.94
C VAL A 35 -34.16 -20.10 2.53
N PRO A 36 -34.64 -20.77 1.48
CA PRO A 36 -34.10 -20.60 0.14
C PRO A 36 -34.33 -19.18 -0.39
N LEU A 37 -35.45 -18.53 -0.06
CA LEU A 37 -35.73 -17.16 -0.51
C LEU A 37 -34.76 -16.17 0.16
N CYS A 38 -34.48 -16.31 1.47
CA CYS A 38 -33.47 -15.55 2.18
C CYS A 38 -32.06 -15.86 1.69
N VAL A 39 -31.72 -17.13 1.44
CA VAL A 39 -30.43 -17.53 0.86
C VAL A 39 -30.28 -16.88 -0.51
N CYS A 40 -31.24 -17.04 -1.42
CA CYS A 40 -31.25 -16.36 -2.71
C CYS A 40 -31.14 -14.84 -2.56
N LEU A 41 -31.90 -14.19 -1.67
CA LEU A 41 -31.77 -12.75 -1.43
C LEU A 41 -30.37 -12.38 -0.93
N THR A 42 -29.78 -13.12 0.02
CA THR A 42 -28.41 -12.85 0.47
C THR A 42 -27.35 -13.13 -0.58
N TYR A 43 -27.59 -14.10 -1.48
CA TYR A 43 -26.72 -14.39 -2.62
C TYR A 43 -26.86 -13.35 -3.71
N PHE A 44 -28.08 -12.86 -4.01
CA PHE A 44 -28.37 -11.92 -5.10
C PHE A 44 -28.32 -10.43 -4.70
N LEU A 45 -28.34 -10.11 -3.40
CA LEU A 45 -28.24 -8.74 -2.87
C LEU A 45 -26.99 -8.52 -1.99
N HIS A 46 -26.05 -9.47 -1.94
CA HIS A 46 -24.72 -9.14 -1.39
C HIS A 46 -24.04 -8.14 -2.34
N PRO A 47 -23.48 -7.02 -1.84
CA PRO A 47 -22.77 -6.03 -2.65
C PRO A 47 -21.37 -6.52 -3.10
N GLY A 48 -21.16 -7.83 -3.25
CA GLY A 48 -19.84 -8.42 -3.48
C GLY A 48 -19.80 -9.69 -4.34
N TYR A 49 -20.89 -10.07 -5.02
CA TYR A 49 -20.86 -11.15 -6.00
C TYR A 49 -21.07 -10.54 -7.40
N GLY A 50 -20.01 -10.37 -8.18
CA GLY A 50 -20.16 -9.75 -9.51
C GLY A 50 -18.95 -9.01 -10.07
N LEU A 51 -17.80 -9.07 -9.44
CA LEU A 51 -16.53 -9.00 -10.15
C LEU A 51 -15.83 -10.32 -9.90
N SER A 52 -15.79 -11.14 -10.93
CA SER A 52 -14.73 -12.14 -11.07
C SER A 52 -13.41 -11.37 -11.08
N ASP A 53 -12.85 -11.11 -9.90
CA ASP A 53 -11.41 -11.02 -9.79
C ASP A 53 -10.91 -12.39 -10.21
N THR A 54 -10.46 -12.49 -11.45
CA THR A 54 -9.48 -13.50 -11.79
C THR A 54 -8.37 -13.31 -10.77
N ASP A 55 -8.24 -14.28 -9.86
CA ASP A 55 -7.06 -14.53 -9.06
C ASP A 55 -5.87 -14.71 -10.02
N ASP A 56 -5.36 -13.60 -10.53
CA ASP A 56 -4.01 -13.50 -11.07
C ASP A 56 -3.12 -13.18 -9.86
N ASP A 57 -2.99 -14.19 -8.99
CA ASP A 57 -1.95 -14.25 -7.97
C ASP A 57 -0.62 -14.46 -8.70
N SER A 58 -0.17 -13.41 -9.38
CA SER A 58 1.22 -13.18 -9.72
C SER A 58 1.74 -12.19 -8.68
N PRO A 59 2.40 -12.66 -7.61
CA PRO A 59 3.10 -11.76 -6.72
C PRO A 59 4.20 -11.12 -7.55
N PHE A 60 4.12 -9.80 -7.74
CA PHE A 60 5.09 -8.94 -8.41
C PHE A 60 4.85 -8.61 -9.91
N GLU A 61 3.69 -8.07 -10.27
CA GLU A 61 3.67 -7.04 -11.32
C GLU A 61 3.55 -5.66 -10.66
N PRO A 62 4.60 -4.81 -10.68
CA PRO A 62 4.47 -3.43 -10.25
C PRO A 62 3.41 -2.77 -11.11
N LEU A 63 2.37 -2.23 -10.47
CA LEU A 63 1.37 -1.44 -11.18
C LEU A 63 2.08 -0.31 -11.93
N PRO A 64 1.74 -0.08 -13.20
CA PRO A 64 2.34 1.00 -13.96
C PRO A 64 2.03 2.31 -13.23
N ALA A 65 3.08 3.06 -12.88
CA ALA A 65 2.94 4.40 -12.32
C ALA A 65 1.91 5.18 -13.14
N GLU A 66 0.94 5.83 -12.47
CA GLU A 66 -0.08 6.62 -13.17
C GLU A 66 0.59 7.51 -14.24
N PRO A 67 -0.01 7.66 -15.43
CA PRO A 67 0.61 8.33 -16.59
C PRO A 67 1.34 9.63 -16.24
N ASP A 68 0.76 10.41 -15.34
CA ASP A 68 1.21 11.76 -14.99
C ASP A 68 2.29 11.80 -13.89
N VAL A 69 2.64 10.66 -13.28
CA VAL A 69 3.67 10.56 -12.22
C VAL A 69 4.93 9.80 -12.65
N ARG A 70 5.04 9.44 -13.94
CA ARG A 70 6.22 8.73 -14.47
C ARG A 70 7.49 9.59 -14.38
N ILE A 71 8.44 9.15 -13.55
CA ILE A 71 9.77 9.77 -13.42
C ILE A 71 10.74 9.08 -14.37
N ASN A 72 11.43 9.86 -15.21
CA ASN A 72 12.38 9.33 -16.21
C ASN A 72 13.55 8.58 -15.55
N CYS A 73 13.74 7.31 -15.91
CA CYS A 73 14.83 6.46 -15.43
C CYS A 73 16.11 6.54 -16.30
N ILE A 74 16.04 7.22 -17.45
CA ILE A 74 17.19 7.51 -18.32
C ILE A 74 17.36 9.03 -18.45
N PRO A 75 17.87 9.71 -17.41
CA PRO A 75 18.10 11.15 -17.44
C PRO A 75 19.40 11.54 -18.18
N ASP A 76 20.17 10.56 -18.67
CA ASP A 76 21.45 10.79 -19.32
C ASP A 76 21.28 11.53 -20.65
N ARG A 77 22.00 12.63 -20.83
CA ARG A 77 21.86 13.49 -22.02
C ARG A 77 22.29 12.82 -23.32
N ASP A 78 23.24 11.89 -23.22
CA ASP A 78 23.88 11.27 -24.38
C ASP A 78 23.25 9.91 -24.76
N GLN A 79 22.20 9.49 -24.04
CA GLN A 79 21.55 8.19 -24.26
C GLN A 79 20.08 8.39 -24.63
N SER A 80 19.67 7.82 -25.76
CA SER A 80 18.26 7.70 -26.10
C SER A 80 17.60 6.59 -25.27
N PRO A 81 16.31 6.70 -24.92
CA PRO A 81 15.59 5.62 -24.27
C PRO A 81 15.68 4.35 -25.11
N ASN A 82 16.17 3.27 -24.49
CA ASN A 82 16.24 1.95 -25.09
C ASN A 82 15.67 0.93 -24.10
N GLU A 83 14.92 -0.04 -24.60
CA GLU A 83 14.26 -1.05 -23.78
C GLU A 83 15.27 -1.89 -22.99
N GLU A 84 16.35 -2.34 -23.64
CA GLU A 84 17.40 -3.12 -22.98
C GLU A 84 18.10 -2.33 -21.86
N LEU A 85 18.35 -1.03 -22.10
CA LEU A 85 18.93 -0.15 -21.09
C LEU A 85 17.96 0.05 -19.91
N CYS A 86 16.67 0.15 -20.19
CA CYS A 86 15.64 0.30 -19.17
C CYS A 86 15.58 -0.93 -18.25
N SER A 87 15.51 -2.12 -18.84
CA SER A 87 15.49 -3.39 -18.13
C SER A 87 16.76 -3.61 -17.31
N ASN A 88 17.94 -3.26 -17.86
CA ASN A 88 19.20 -3.34 -17.13
C ASN A 88 19.28 -2.40 -15.93
N ARG A 89 18.51 -1.31 -15.92
CA ARG A 89 18.39 -0.40 -14.77
C ARG A 89 17.33 -0.83 -13.76
N GLY A 90 16.60 -1.91 -14.02
CA GLY A 90 15.48 -2.37 -13.18
C GLY A 90 14.28 -1.42 -13.25
N CYS A 91 14.07 -0.77 -14.39
CA CYS A 91 12.98 0.17 -14.63
C CYS A 91 11.91 -0.44 -15.55
N MET A 92 10.76 0.23 -15.65
CA MET A 92 9.65 -0.21 -16.49
C MET A 92 9.68 0.46 -17.87
N TRP A 93 9.44 -0.34 -18.91
CA TRP A 93 9.38 0.10 -20.30
C TRP A 93 7.95 0.03 -20.83
N MET A 94 7.34 1.19 -21.12
CA MET A 94 6.01 1.26 -21.72
C MET A 94 5.84 2.48 -22.60
N SER A 95 4.91 2.41 -23.56
CA SER A 95 4.59 3.56 -24.40
C SER A 95 4.06 4.73 -23.56
N PRO A 96 4.43 5.98 -23.89
CA PRO A 96 3.87 7.17 -23.26
C PRO A 96 2.40 7.34 -23.65
N TYR A 97 1.57 7.79 -22.71
CA TYR A 97 0.16 8.12 -22.99
C TYR A 97 -0.02 9.53 -23.56
N SER A 98 0.88 10.45 -23.21
CA SER A 98 0.92 11.82 -23.70
C SER A 98 2.32 12.23 -24.11
N GLU A 99 2.44 13.29 -24.90
CA GLU A 99 3.74 13.91 -25.17
C GLU A 99 4.41 14.35 -23.85
N GLY A 100 5.72 14.15 -23.75
CA GLY A 100 6.52 14.48 -22.58
C GLY A 100 6.67 13.36 -21.55
N GLN A 101 5.87 12.29 -21.62
CA GLN A 101 6.07 11.13 -20.75
C GLN A 101 7.28 10.28 -21.20
N PRO A 102 8.10 9.78 -20.27
CA PRO A 102 9.22 8.90 -20.60
C PRO A 102 8.74 7.49 -20.97
N TRP A 103 9.44 6.87 -21.93
CA TRP A 103 9.27 5.46 -22.28
C TRP A 103 9.81 4.53 -21.18
N CYS A 104 10.91 4.95 -20.54
CA CYS A 104 11.55 4.23 -19.45
C CYS A 104 11.40 5.02 -18.15
N PHE A 105 10.75 4.45 -17.14
CA PHE A 105 10.45 5.16 -15.90
C PHE A 105 10.64 4.27 -14.67
N PHE A 106 10.84 4.91 -13.51
CA PHE A 106 10.98 4.20 -12.24
C PHE A 106 9.66 3.53 -11.83
N PRO A 107 9.70 2.29 -11.29
CA PRO A 107 8.52 1.70 -10.69
C PRO A 107 8.07 2.46 -9.43
N GLU A 108 6.79 2.39 -9.07
CA GLU A 108 6.25 3.09 -7.90
C GLU A 108 7.01 2.71 -6.61
N ASP A 109 7.32 1.42 -6.47
CA ASP A 109 8.04 0.87 -5.32
C ASP A 109 9.57 0.89 -5.48
N TYR A 110 10.14 1.75 -6.34
CA TYR A 110 11.60 1.79 -6.52
C TYR A 110 12.35 2.08 -5.21
N GLY A 111 11.71 2.83 -4.30
CA GLY A 111 12.07 3.05 -2.89
C GLY A 111 13.45 2.56 -2.47
N ALA A 112 14.52 3.19 -2.97
CA ALA A 112 15.87 2.61 -2.84
C ALA A 112 16.37 2.56 -1.39
N TYR A 113 15.74 3.29 -0.47
CA TYR A 113 16.09 3.36 0.93
C TYR A 113 14.86 3.15 1.83
N HIS A 114 15.06 2.47 2.95
CA HIS A 114 14.06 2.35 4.01
C HIS A 114 14.53 3.03 5.29
N VAL A 115 13.55 3.42 6.12
CA VAL A 115 13.79 4.03 7.43
C VAL A 115 14.24 2.97 8.42
N MET A 116 15.38 3.21 9.06
CA MET A 116 15.92 2.35 10.12
C MET A 116 15.60 2.90 11.50
N VAL A 117 15.90 4.17 11.72
CA VAL A 117 15.77 4.83 13.02
C VAL A 117 15.39 6.28 12.80
N GLU A 118 14.50 6.77 13.65
CA GLU A 118 14.12 8.18 13.74
C GLU A 118 14.39 8.65 15.17
N ASP A 119 15.34 9.57 15.31
CA ASP A 119 15.75 10.16 16.58
C ASP A 119 15.23 11.59 16.68
N ASN A 120 14.49 11.89 17.75
CA ASN A 120 14.06 13.25 18.05
C ASN A 120 15.21 14.03 18.70
N MET A 121 15.51 15.18 18.13
CA MET A 121 16.56 16.10 18.56
C MET A 121 15.93 17.42 19.04
N SER A 122 16.69 18.21 19.79
CA SER A 122 16.22 19.52 20.26
C SER A 122 15.92 20.51 19.13
N TRP A 123 16.53 20.32 17.96
CA TRP A 123 16.39 21.17 16.77
C TRP A 123 15.48 20.58 15.70
N GLY A 124 14.92 19.37 15.90
CA GLY A 124 14.09 18.68 14.93
C GLY A 124 14.28 17.17 14.97
N THR A 125 14.40 16.52 13.81
CA THR A 125 14.42 15.06 13.71
C THR A 125 15.60 14.58 12.88
N ARG A 126 16.22 13.47 13.29
CA ARG A 126 17.28 12.78 12.54
C ARG A 126 16.82 11.40 12.14
N ILE A 127 16.76 11.14 10.83
CA ILE A 127 16.33 9.87 10.25
C ILE A 127 17.55 9.16 9.65
N ARG A 128 17.76 7.91 10.05
CA ARG A 128 18.75 7.03 9.43
C ARG A 128 18.06 6.14 8.41
N LEU A 129 18.57 6.17 7.18
CA LEU A 129 18.08 5.40 6.05
C LEU A 129 19.12 4.36 5.63
N GLU A 130 18.70 3.16 5.27
CA GLU A 130 19.55 2.12 4.68
C GLU A 130 19.05 1.73 3.30
N ARG A 131 19.99 1.49 2.39
CA ARG A 131 19.68 1.15 1.00
C ARG A 131 19.24 -0.30 0.88
N HIS A 132 18.24 -0.58 0.07
CA HIS A 132 17.91 -1.95 -0.35
C HIS A 132 19.04 -2.50 -1.23
N ALA A 133 19.56 -3.68 -0.87
CA ALA A 133 20.63 -4.34 -1.62
C ALA A 133 20.17 -4.84 -3.00
N GLU A 134 18.88 -5.16 -3.12
CA GLU A 134 18.27 -5.73 -4.32
C GLU A 134 17.97 -4.67 -5.39
N VAL A 135 17.83 -3.39 -5.00
CA VAL A 135 17.55 -2.31 -5.95
C VAL A 135 18.84 -1.95 -6.69
N PRO A 136 18.92 -2.07 -8.02
CA PRO A 136 20.14 -1.75 -8.77
C PRO A 136 20.47 -0.26 -8.69
N SER A 137 21.76 0.09 -8.69
CA SER A 137 22.24 1.47 -8.85
C SER A 137 23.00 1.59 -10.16
N PHE A 138 22.56 2.47 -11.04
CA PHE A 138 23.22 2.72 -12.33
C PHE A 138 24.14 3.95 -12.30
N PHE A 139 24.02 4.80 -11.28
CA PHE A 139 25.04 5.79 -10.96
C PHE A 139 26.04 5.16 -9.98
N GLY A 140 27.32 5.24 -10.30
CA GLY A 140 28.40 4.76 -9.43
C GLY A 140 28.44 5.51 -8.09
N GLY A 141 29.21 4.99 -7.12
CA GLY A 141 29.32 5.62 -5.79
C GLY A 141 28.11 5.35 -4.90
N VAL A 142 27.70 4.09 -4.79
CA VAL A 142 26.54 3.68 -3.98
C VAL A 142 26.78 4.01 -2.50
N ILE A 143 25.88 4.79 -1.92
CA ILE A 143 25.90 5.14 -0.49
C ILE A 143 24.96 4.17 0.25
N GLN A 144 25.50 3.36 1.15
CA GLN A 144 24.68 2.35 1.85
C GLN A 144 23.81 2.93 2.96
N THR A 145 24.33 3.94 3.68
CA THR A 145 23.62 4.56 4.80
C THR A 145 23.56 6.06 4.62
N LEU A 146 22.33 6.59 4.63
CA LEU A 146 22.06 8.01 4.61
C LEU A 146 21.53 8.48 5.97
N MET A 147 21.76 9.75 6.25
CA MET A 147 21.28 10.48 7.40
C MET A 147 20.51 11.69 6.88
N ILE A 148 19.24 11.80 7.24
CA ILE A 148 18.42 12.98 6.98
C ILE A 148 18.25 13.73 8.28
N ASP A 149 18.66 15.00 8.31
CA ASP A 149 18.35 15.91 9.40
C ASP A 149 17.25 16.84 8.95
N ILE A 150 16.12 16.85 9.66
CA ILE A 150 15.01 17.77 9.45
C ILE A 150 15.05 18.79 10.59
N GLU A 151 15.47 20.02 10.29
CA GLU A 151 15.60 21.13 11.24
C GLU A 151 14.39 22.06 11.16
N HIS A 152 13.71 22.28 12.27
CA HIS A 152 12.63 23.27 12.38
C HIS A 152 13.24 24.61 12.78
N GLN A 153 13.78 25.34 11.81
CA GLN A 153 14.57 26.54 12.10
C GLN A 153 13.72 27.72 12.59
N THR A 154 12.53 27.89 11.99
CA THR A 154 11.52 28.88 12.40
C THR A 154 10.13 28.31 12.14
N ASN A 155 9.07 29.00 12.56
CA ASN A 155 7.68 28.56 12.34
C ASN A 155 7.35 28.33 10.84
N ASP A 156 7.93 29.14 9.95
CA ASP A 156 7.66 29.08 8.50
C ASP A 156 8.84 28.55 7.67
N ARG A 157 9.84 27.91 8.30
CA ARG A 157 11.03 27.42 7.60
C ARG A 157 11.52 26.10 8.16
N ILE A 158 11.38 25.07 7.34
CA ILE A 158 11.98 23.76 7.53
C ILE A 158 13.25 23.70 6.67
N HIS A 159 14.33 23.19 7.24
CA HIS A 159 15.55 22.90 6.51
C HIS A 159 15.88 21.43 6.67
N PHE A 160 15.90 20.68 5.57
CA PHE A 160 16.35 19.30 5.61
C PHE A 160 17.68 19.13 4.89
N LYS A 161 18.55 18.28 5.43
CA LYS A 161 19.84 17.93 4.84
C LYS A 161 19.94 16.43 4.71
N VAL A 162 20.30 15.95 3.53
CA VAL A 162 20.63 14.54 3.28
C VAL A 162 22.16 14.43 3.25
N ARG A 163 22.72 13.55 4.08
CA ARG A 163 24.18 13.33 4.17
C ARG A 163 24.48 11.84 4.26
N GLN A 164 25.65 11.42 3.81
CA GLN A 164 26.14 10.07 4.09
C GLN A 164 26.45 9.93 5.58
N LYS A 165 26.18 8.74 6.16
CA LYS A 165 26.62 8.44 7.53
C LYS A 165 28.15 8.52 7.57
N PRO A 166 28.75 9.35 8.45
CA PRO A 166 30.20 9.38 8.59
C PRO A 166 30.68 7.98 8.98
N PHE A 167 31.70 7.49 8.27
CA PHE A 167 32.38 6.23 8.60
C PHE A 167 33.12 6.42 9.92
N PHE A 168 32.45 6.15 11.04
CA PHE A 168 33.12 5.97 12.31
C PHE A 168 33.62 4.53 12.34
N VAL A 169 34.94 4.34 12.35
CA VAL A 169 35.52 3.06 12.74
C VAL A 169 35.22 2.95 14.23
N ASP A 170 34.19 2.19 14.58
CA ASP A 170 33.92 1.85 15.97
C ASP A 170 35.14 1.08 16.47
N CYS A 171 36.06 1.79 17.12
CA CYS A 171 37.17 1.20 17.83
C CYS A 171 36.55 0.46 19.02
N LEU A 172 36.20 -0.82 18.81
CA LEU A 172 35.79 -1.69 19.89
C LEU A 172 36.89 -1.68 20.94
N ILE A 173 36.59 -1.05 22.07
CA ILE A 173 37.44 -1.01 23.24
C ILE A 173 37.54 -2.45 23.74
N SER A 174 38.51 -3.21 23.23
CA SER A 174 38.99 -4.38 23.97
C SER A 174 39.79 -3.80 25.11
N SER A 175 39.17 -3.76 26.29
CA SER A 175 39.85 -3.43 27.53
C SER A 175 41.04 -4.37 27.66
N VAL A 176 42.24 -3.77 27.72
CA VAL A 176 43.47 -4.22 28.38
C VAL A 176 44.65 -3.87 27.46
N THR A 177 45.36 -2.81 27.85
CA THR A 177 46.56 -2.20 27.23
C THR A 177 46.34 -1.12 26.16
N GLY A 178 46.32 0.14 26.62
CA GLY A 178 46.65 1.38 25.90
C GLY A 178 46.18 1.54 24.45
N SER A 179 45.01 2.16 24.25
CA SER A 179 44.52 2.55 22.91
C SER A 179 44.82 4.03 22.63
N PHE A 180 45.58 4.30 21.58
CA PHE A 180 45.58 5.59 20.90
C PHE A 180 44.47 5.57 19.84
N CYS A 181 43.34 6.21 20.11
CA CYS A 181 42.33 6.50 19.09
C CYS A 181 42.82 7.67 18.22
N LEU A 182 43.47 7.37 17.09
CA LEU A 182 43.70 8.38 16.07
C LEU A 182 42.43 8.51 15.22
N SER A 183 41.71 9.60 15.47
CA SER A 183 40.58 10.04 14.65
C SER A 183 41.13 10.51 13.30
N PHE A 184 41.10 9.63 12.29
CA PHE A 184 41.38 10.04 10.91
C PHE A 184 40.06 10.46 10.27
N TYR A 185 39.81 11.77 10.24
CA TYR A 185 38.88 12.37 9.29
C TYR A 185 39.49 12.19 7.89
N ILE A 186 38.86 11.36 7.05
CA ILE A 186 39.16 11.36 5.62
C ILE A 186 38.29 12.46 5.01
N LEU A 187 38.95 13.55 4.59
CA LEU A 187 38.38 14.64 3.79
C LEU A 187 38.02 14.15 2.38
#